data_AF-A0A2X3ENL4-F1
#
_entry.id   AF-A0A2X3ENL4-F1
#
_cell.length_a   1.000
_cell.length_b   1.000
_cell.length_c   1.000
_cell.angle_alpha   90.00
_cell.angle_beta   90.00
_cell.angle_gamma   90.00
#
_symmetry.space_group_name_H-M   'P 1'
#
loop_
_entity.id
_entity.type
_entity.pdbx_description
1 polymer ?
#
loop_
_entity_poly.entity_id
_entity_poly.type
_entity_poly.pdbx_seq_one_letter_code
_entity_poly.pdbx_strand_id
1 'polypeptide(L)' 'MLIEKETVEAYHMKGKSHDCGNKLGYMQAFVEYGIRHKTLGDDFKAWLETAVAK' A
#
# COMPACT_ATOMS: atom_id res chain seq x y z
N MET A 1 13.29 -6.15 -29.56
CA MET A 1 13.35 -5.94 -28.08
C MET A 1 14.03 -7.13 -27.39
N LEU A 2 14.48 -7.05 -26.13
CA LEU A 2 15.10 -8.21 -25.44
C LEU A 2 14.18 -9.44 -25.41
N ILE A 3 12.86 -9.23 -25.32
CA ILE A 3 11.83 -10.27 -25.41
C ILE A 3 11.84 -11.08 -26.73
N GLU A 4 12.51 -10.59 -27.78
CA GLU A 4 12.64 -11.29 -29.08
C GLU A 4 13.94 -12.08 -29.21
N LYS A 5 14.91 -11.86 -28.32
CA LYS A 5 16.28 -12.42 -28.42
C LYS A 5 16.57 -13.49 -27.38
N GLU A 6 15.86 -13.49 -26.25
CA GLU A 6 16.09 -14.38 -25.11
C GLU A 6 14.79 -14.66 -24.36
N THR A 7 14.78 -15.72 -23.54
CA THR A 7 13.63 -16.10 -22.71
C THR A 7 13.38 -15.05 -21.63
N VAL A 8 12.16 -14.53 -21.55
CA VAL A 8 11.70 -13.63 -20.48
C VAL A 8 10.65 -14.35 -19.66
N GLU A 9 10.90 -14.49 -18.36
CA GLU A 9 9.97 -15.12 -17.43
C GLU A 9 9.17 -14.07 -16.65
N ALA A 10 7.88 -14.34 -16.42
CA ALA A 10 7.05 -13.53 -15.55
C ALA A 10 7.17 -14.02 -14.10
N TYR A 11 7.59 -13.13 -13.20
CA TYR A 11 7.64 -13.43 -11.77
C TYR A 11 6.30 -13.15 -11.09
N HIS A 12 5.79 -14.11 -10.33
CA HIS A 12 4.61 -13.91 -9.50
C HIS A 12 4.98 -13.22 -8.18
N MET A 13 4.70 -11.91 -8.10
CA MET A 13 4.96 -11.10 -6.91
C MET A 13 4.37 -11.74 -5.64
N LYS A 14 5.12 -11.68 -4.54
CA LYS A 14 4.66 -12.09 -3.21
C LYS A 14 4.30 -10.88 -2.36
N GLY A 15 3.38 -11.05 -1.42
CA GLY A 15 2.92 -9.97 -0.56
C GLY A 15 1.86 -9.10 -1.24
N LYS A 16 1.93 -7.78 -1.01
CA LYS A 16 0.95 -6.80 -1.49
C LYS A 16 1.67 -5.59 -2.06
N SER A 17 1.20 -5.09 -3.20
CA SER A 17 1.61 -3.81 -3.77
C SER A 17 0.61 -2.72 -3.43
N HIS A 18 1.06 -1.47 -3.54
CA HIS A 18 0.21 -0.30 -3.48
C HIS A 18 0.39 0.47 -4.79
N ASP A 19 -0.69 0.63 -5.55
CA ASP A 19 -0.69 1.52 -6.70
C ASP A 19 -0.86 2.97 -6.24
N CYS A 20 0.26 3.64 -6.00
CA CYS A 20 0.27 5.06 -5.64
C CYS A 20 0.18 6.00 -6.85
N GLY A 21 -0.01 5.48 -8.07
CA GLY A 21 -0.18 6.28 -9.29
C GLY A 21 -1.57 6.91 -9.41
N ASN A 22 -2.55 6.43 -8.62
CA ASN A 22 -3.89 6.99 -8.57
C ASN A 22 -4.24 7.50 -7.15
N LYS A 23 -5.16 8.48 -7.08
CA LYS A 23 -5.49 9.18 -5.83
C LYS A 23 -6.01 8.23 -4.74
N LEU A 24 -6.89 7.30 -5.09
CA LEU A 24 -7.49 6.38 -4.13
C LEU A 24 -6.45 5.40 -3.59
N GLY A 25 -5.64 4.80 -4.46
CA GLY A 25 -4.58 3.88 -4.07
C GLY A 25 -3.53 4.53 -3.17
N TYR A 26 -3.17 5.79 -3.46
CA TYR A 26 -2.32 6.58 -2.58
C TYR A 26 -2.94 6.80 -1.19
N MET A 27 -4.22 7.17 -1.11
CA MET A 27 -4.92 7.34 0.17
C MET A 27 -4.98 6.04 0.98
N GLN A 28 -5.24 4.90 0.32
CA GLN A 28 -5.24 3.58 0.96
C GLN A 28 -3.85 3.21 1.50
N ALA A 29 -2.80 3.43 0.71
CA ALA A 29 -1.43 3.21 1.15
C ALA A 29 -1.08 4.07 2.37
N PHE A 30 -1.47 5.35 2.35
CA PHE A 30 -1.21 6.27 3.44
C PHE A 30 -1.84 5.77 4.76
N VAL A 31 -3.10 5.33 4.73
CA VAL A 31 -3.77 4.79 5.92
C VAL A 31 -3.12 3.49 6.41
N GLU A 32 -2.85 2.54 5.52
CA GLU A 32 -2.25 1.25 5.90
C GLU A 32 -0.85 1.40 6.52
N TYR A 33 -0.05 2.35 6.03
CA TYR A 33 1.27 2.64 6.62
C TYR A 33 1.15 3.52 7.87
N GLY A 34 0.21 4.46 7.91
CA GLY A 34 -0.06 5.31 9.06
C GLY A 34 -0.40 4.50 10.31
N ILE A 35 -1.29 3.51 10.19
CA ILE A 35 -1.70 2.64 11.31
C ILE A 35 -0.52 1.78 11.82
N ARG A 36 0.45 1.45 10.96
CA ARG A 36 1.65 0.66 11.32
C ARG A 36 2.85 1.53 11.69
N HIS A 37 2.69 2.86 11.79
CA HIS A 37 3.79 3.76 12.06
C HIS A 37 4.33 3.58 13.48
N LYS A 38 5.66 3.49 13.63
CA LYS A 38 6.31 3.10 14.91
C LYS A 38 6.01 4.04 16.09
N THR A 39 5.78 5.32 15.82
CA THR A 39 5.58 6.33 16.87
C THR A 39 4.18 6.91 16.91
N LEU A 40 3.42 6.79 15.81
CA LEU A 40 2.12 7.45 15.64
C LEU A 40 1.00 6.46 15.33
N GLY A 41 1.31 5.18 15.14
CA GLY A 41 0.35 4.19 14.68
C GLY A 41 -0.79 3.97 15.67
N ASP A 42 -0.47 3.90 16.96
CA ASP A 42 -1.47 3.69 18.02
C ASP A 42 -2.41 4.89 18.14
N ASP A 43 -1.87 6.12 18.21
CA ASP A 43 -2.67 7.35 18.26
C ASP A 43 -3.50 7.54 16.97
N PHE A 44 -2.90 7.28 15.80
CA PHE A 44 -3.58 7.40 14.52
C PHE A 44 -4.72 6.39 14.39
N LYS A 45 -4.52 5.16 14.85
CA LYS A 45 -5.57 4.13 14.85
C LYS A 45 -6.71 4.50 15.80
N ALA A 46 -6.41 4.94 17.01
CA ALA A 46 -7.42 5.38 17.99
C ALA A 46 -8.25 6.55 17.44
N TRP A 47 -7.59 7.54 16.82
CA TRP A 47 -8.28 8.64 16.15
C TRP A 47 -9.17 8.12 15.01
N LEU A 48 -8.66 7.23 14.15
CA LEU A 48 -9.40 6.72 13.00
C LEU A 48 -10.68 6.01 13.43
N GLU A 49 -10.63 5.18 14.48
CA GLU A 49 -11.80 4.50 15.05
C GLU A 49 -12.90 5.48 15.47
N THR A 50 -12.54 6.65 16.04
CA THR A 50 -13.50 7.70 16.37
C THR A 50 -14.00 8.47 15.14
N ALA A 51 -13.12 8.73 14.17
CA ALA A 51 -13.42 9.54 13.00
C ALA A 51 -14.36 8.86 12.00
N VAL A 52 -14.37 7.52 11.96
CA VAL A 52 -15.26 6.73 11.08
C VAL A 52 -16.42 6.06 11.82
N ALA A 53 -16.50 6.20 13.14
CA ALA A 53 -17.65 5.74 13.90
C ALA A 53 -18.89 6.53 13.50
N LYS A 54 -20.00 5.81 13.28
CA LYS A 54 -21.31 6.39 12.98
C LYS A 54 -21.98 6.94 14.24
#